data_AF-A0A1G8FBT5-F1
#
_entry.id   AF-A0A1G8FBT5-F1
#
_cell.length_a   1.000
_cell.length_b   1.000
_cell.length_c   1.000
_cell.angle_alpha   90.00
_cell.angle_beta   90.00
_cell.angle_gamma   90.00
#
_symmetry.space_group_name_H-M   'P 1'
#
loop_
_entity.id
_entity.type
_entity.pdbx_description
1 polymer ?
#
loop_
_entity_poly.entity_id
_entity_poly.type
_entity_poly.pdbx_seq_one_letter_code
_entity_poly.pdbx_strand_id
1 'polypeptide(L)'
;MSSVPLAASLVDLLLGLELGASDKAARDRWSLEGVTWQPKQDGVIGVGARQFEASALRLASGALVLEIDRIVVHELVAQLRTDAGPPRLSAIQAVEAELSGVKLHGPLTVPPPIRAAWDALRSAGAAAPDTPPADAWSLGPLGEADGTVRGEITDAHLLFDAEVTVPIRQGQIDFNDATVEHLGPDSRMGVSRLGLYVDAPNGRSYLYQFASAPLAGVEFERRGALLSPWVSERGKLQLKAFAETMLRQSGGGQGQGLTEQARLLLGRTAISGEVQLGDGLLAVPGLQVRLEGRGEGRNAVGLHSDALGQGLAVEMASLSAGDAVANWRGAQLGCDRITARLKLQILVDGPHMRFILDIGNCKVAGARVDLRPHPDVPHT
;
A
#
# COMPACT_ATOMS: atom_id res chain seq x y z
N MET A 1 -25.68 32.65 -11.93
CA MET A 1 -26.14 31.29 -12.24
C MET A 1 -24.91 30.49 -12.64
N SER A 2 -24.34 29.75 -11.71
CA SER A 2 -23.09 29.02 -11.88
C SER A 2 -23.34 27.74 -12.67
N SER A 3 -22.78 27.64 -13.87
CA SER A 3 -22.68 26.38 -14.60
C SER A 3 -21.77 25.44 -13.81
N VAL A 4 -22.35 24.50 -13.05
CA VAL A 4 -21.61 23.36 -12.53
C VAL A 4 -21.08 22.62 -13.76
N PRO A 5 -19.75 22.50 -13.96
CA PRO A 5 -19.21 21.80 -15.12
C PRO A 5 -19.73 20.36 -15.11
N LEU A 6 -20.16 19.85 -16.26
CA LEU A 6 -20.75 18.52 -16.42
C LEU A 6 -19.84 17.40 -15.88
N ALA A 7 -18.51 17.63 -15.87
CA ALA A 7 -17.51 16.78 -15.23
C ALA A 7 -17.64 16.68 -13.71
N ALA A 8 -17.97 17.80 -13.03
CA ALA A 8 -18.27 17.82 -11.60
C ALA A 8 -19.49 16.97 -11.29
N SER A 9 -20.56 17.09 -12.09
CA SER A 9 -21.76 16.29 -11.89
C SER A 9 -21.58 14.80 -12.22
N LEU A 10 -20.64 14.40 -13.08
CA LEU A 10 -20.36 12.99 -13.34
C LEU A 10 -19.50 12.38 -12.24
N VAL A 11 -18.44 13.04 -11.81
CA VAL A 11 -17.55 12.47 -10.79
C VAL A 11 -18.17 12.51 -9.39
N ASP A 12 -18.92 13.55 -9.06
CA ASP A 12 -19.61 13.69 -7.77
C ASP A 12 -20.75 12.66 -7.65
N LEU A 13 -21.49 12.42 -8.75
CA LEU A 13 -22.60 11.46 -8.82
C LEU A 13 -22.14 9.99 -8.92
N LEU A 14 -20.92 9.74 -9.42
CA LEU A 14 -20.39 8.38 -9.60
C LEU A 14 -19.52 7.89 -8.45
N LEU A 15 -18.85 8.79 -7.73
CA LEU A 15 -17.80 8.41 -6.77
C LEU A 15 -17.93 9.10 -5.40
N GLY A 16 -18.87 10.05 -5.23
CA GLY A 16 -19.00 10.85 -4.01
C GLY A 16 -17.74 11.69 -3.74
N LEU A 17 -17.28 12.37 -4.79
CA LEU A 17 -16.06 13.19 -4.82
C LEU A 17 -16.44 14.62 -5.22
N GLU A 18 -16.11 15.59 -4.35
CA GLU A 18 -16.27 17.00 -4.69
C GLU A 18 -15.19 17.40 -5.69
N LEU A 19 -15.60 17.89 -6.86
CA LEU A 19 -14.70 18.45 -7.87
C LEU A 19 -14.39 19.91 -7.57
N GLY A 20 -13.11 20.23 -7.48
CA GLY A 20 -12.60 21.60 -7.43
C GLY A 20 -11.41 21.79 -8.37
N ALA A 21 -11.07 23.04 -8.63
CA ALA A 21 -9.86 23.37 -9.37
C ALA A 21 -8.61 23.10 -8.52
N SER A 22 -7.55 22.54 -9.12
CA SER A 22 -6.25 22.33 -8.48
C SER A 22 -5.58 23.63 -8.02
N ASP A 23 -5.86 24.76 -8.69
CA ASP A 23 -5.36 26.07 -8.32
C ASP A 23 -6.43 27.17 -8.57
N LYS A 24 -6.44 28.24 -7.76
CA LYS A 24 -7.34 29.38 -7.98
C LYS A 24 -7.06 30.10 -9.31
N ALA A 25 -5.87 29.91 -9.88
CA ALA A 25 -5.45 30.45 -11.17
C ALA A 25 -5.65 29.49 -12.36
N ALA A 26 -5.68 28.17 -12.12
CA ALA A 26 -5.86 27.16 -13.15
C ALA A 26 -7.33 26.75 -13.23
N ARG A 27 -8.07 27.29 -14.20
CA ARG A 27 -9.43 26.80 -14.49
C ARG A 27 -9.35 25.38 -15.02
N ASP A 28 -10.24 24.51 -14.54
CA ASP A 28 -10.49 23.20 -15.14
C ASP A 28 -10.69 23.37 -16.66
N ARG A 29 -9.83 22.73 -17.44
CA ARG A 29 -9.97 22.66 -18.90
C ARG A 29 -10.22 21.23 -19.26
N TRP A 30 -11.23 21.02 -20.09
CA TRP A 30 -11.55 19.73 -20.66
C TRP A 30 -11.79 19.89 -22.15
N SER A 31 -11.46 18.85 -22.91
CA SER A 31 -11.76 18.74 -24.33
C SER A 31 -12.20 17.32 -24.66
N LEU A 32 -13.07 17.21 -25.66
CA LEU A 32 -13.65 15.96 -26.11
C LEU A 32 -13.65 15.95 -27.62
N GLU A 33 -13.06 14.94 -28.23
CA GLU A 33 -12.92 14.81 -29.67
C GLU A 33 -13.58 13.52 -30.18
N GLY A 34 -14.17 13.60 -31.37
CA GLY A 34 -14.75 12.43 -32.05
C GLY A 34 -15.92 11.79 -31.30
N VAL A 35 -16.83 12.62 -30.79
CA VAL A 35 -18.00 12.15 -30.03
C VAL A 35 -18.91 11.32 -30.92
N THR A 36 -19.29 10.14 -30.44
CA THR A 36 -20.25 9.26 -31.10
C THR A 36 -21.42 8.97 -30.15
N TRP A 37 -22.59 8.76 -30.74
CA TRP A 37 -23.80 8.38 -30.03
C TRP A 37 -24.44 7.23 -30.76
N GLN A 38 -24.61 6.09 -30.09
CA GLN A 38 -25.14 4.89 -30.70
C GLN A 38 -26.14 4.21 -29.75
N PRO A 39 -27.43 4.14 -30.12
CA PRO A 39 -28.37 3.29 -29.40
C PRO A 39 -27.95 1.82 -29.55
N LYS A 40 -27.91 1.09 -28.44
CA LYS A 40 -27.71 -0.37 -28.40
C LYS A 40 -29.05 -1.06 -28.10
N GLN A 41 -29.04 -2.39 -28.14
CA GLN A 41 -30.19 -3.20 -27.75
C GLN A 41 -30.50 -3.03 -26.24
N ASP A 42 -31.72 -3.36 -25.84
CA ASP A 42 -32.17 -3.39 -24.44
C ASP A 42 -32.08 -2.06 -23.66
N GLY A 43 -32.35 -0.93 -24.32
CA GLY A 43 -32.40 0.37 -23.63
C GLY A 43 -31.04 0.89 -23.17
N VAL A 44 -29.96 0.33 -23.70
CA VAL A 44 -28.59 0.81 -23.48
C VAL A 44 -28.22 1.82 -24.57
N ILE A 45 -27.60 2.92 -24.18
CA ILE A 45 -27.07 3.94 -25.08
C ILE A 45 -25.56 3.98 -24.92
N GLY A 46 -24.83 3.80 -26.02
CA GLY A 46 -23.39 4.00 -26.07
C GLY A 46 -23.06 5.46 -26.41
N VAL A 47 -22.26 6.10 -25.57
CA VAL A 47 -21.65 7.40 -25.84
C VAL A 47 -20.15 7.20 -25.95
N GLY A 48 -19.59 7.47 -27.12
CA GLY A 48 -18.16 7.32 -27.39
C GLY A 48 -17.46 8.66 -27.53
N ALA A 49 -16.16 8.69 -27.27
CA ALA A 49 -15.27 9.77 -27.66
C ALA A 49 -13.90 9.18 -28.03
N ARG A 50 -13.34 9.62 -29.17
CA ARG A 50 -12.02 9.20 -29.62
C ARG A 50 -10.93 9.63 -28.64
N GLN A 51 -11.07 10.85 -28.11
CA GLN A 51 -10.14 11.38 -27.12
C GLN A 51 -10.90 12.25 -26.13
N PHE A 52 -10.60 12.05 -24.85
CA PHE A 52 -10.98 12.93 -23.76
C PHE A 52 -9.70 13.42 -23.09
N GLU A 53 -9.59 14.72 -22.88
CA GLU A 53 -8.48 15.31 -22.14
C GLU A 53 -9.02 16.24 -21.07
N ALA A 54 -8.48 16.16 -19.87
CA ALA A 54 -8.74 17.09 -18.79
C ALA A 54 -7.45 17.42 -18.03
N SER A 55 -7.38 18.63 -17.48
CA SER A 55 -6.21 19.13 -16.78
C SER A 55 -6.58 19.93 -15.53
N ALA A 56 -5.65 19.98 -14.57
CA ALA A 56 -5.77 20.70 -13.30
C ALA A 56 -6.93 20.21 -12.42
N LEU A 57 -7.18 18.90 -12.42
CA LEU A 57 -8.27 18.30 -11.64
C LEU A 57 -7.88 18.18 -10.17
N ARG A 58 -8.80 18.57 -9.27
CA ARG A 58 -8.68 18.32 -7.84
C ARG A 58 -9.98 17.73 -7.30
N LEU A 59 -9.86 16.59 -6.66
CA LEU A 59 -10.96 15.79 -6.16
C LEU A 59 -10.79 15.65 -4.64
N ALA A 60 -11.83 15.94 -3.88
CA ALA A 60 -11.81 15.78 -2.43
C ALA A 60 -12.84 14.74 -1.98
N SER A 61 -12.45 13.88 -1.03
CA SER A 61 -13.35 13.01 -0.28
C SER A 61 -13.03 13.08 1.20
N GLY A 62 -13.79 13.89 1.95
CA GLY A 62 -13.47 14.19 3.34
C GLY A 62 -12.08 14.84 3.44
N ALA A 63 -11.17 14.20 4.17
CA ALA A 63 -9.80 14.68 4.34
C ALA A 63 -8.80 14.18 3.27
N LEU A 64 -9.26 13.32 2.34
CA LEU A 64 -8.45 12.84 1.22
C LEU A 64 -8.56 13.83 0.05
N VAL A 65 -7.42 14.15 -0.55
CA VAL A 65 -7.31 15.02 -1.72
C VAL A 65 -6.53 14.29 -2.80
N LEU A 66 -7.11 14.24 -3.99
CA LEU A 66 -6.50 13.71 -5.21
C LEU A 66 -6.34 14.85 -6.21
N GLU A 67 -5.12 15.10 -6.62
CA GLU A 67 -4.75 16.09 -7.63
C GLU A 67 -4.25 15.34 -8.88
N ILE A 68 -4.64 15.83 -10.05
CA ILE A 68 -4.22 15.28 -11.35
C ILE A 68 -3.92 16.45 -12.29
N ASP A 69 -2.65 16.61 -12.66
CA ASP A 69 -2.24 17.69 -13.57
C ASP A 69 -2.86 17.53 -14.96
N ARG A 70 -2.84 16.30 -15.48
CA ARG A 70 -3.40 15.97 -16.80
C ARG A 70 -3.84 14.51 -16.84
N ILE A 71 -4.99 14.29 -17.46
CA ILE A 71 -5.50 12.99 -17.88
C ILE A 71 -5.84 13.04 -19.37
N VAL A 72 -5.38 12.06 -20.12
CA VAL A 72 -5.77 11.82 -21.52
C VAL A 72 -6.34 10.41 -21.60
N VAL A 73 -7.52 10.26 -22.17
CA VAL A 73 -8.20 8.98 -22.33
C VAL A 73 -8.51 8.78 -23.81
N HIS A 74 -8.11 7.64 -24.35
CA HIS A 74 -8.30 7.28 -25.75
C HIS A 74 -9.39 6.22 -25.90
N GLU A 75 -10.24 6.41 -26.90
CA GLU A 75 -11.37 5.54 -27.22
C GLU A 75 -12.26 5.27 -26.00
N LEU A 76 -12.75 6.35 -25.39
CA LEU A 76 -13.65 6.32 -24.25
C LEU A 76 -15.04 5.88 -24.72
N VAL A 77 -15.63 4.91 -24.05
CA VAL A 77 -17.01 4.45 -24.26
C VAL A 77 -17.75 4.40 -22.93
N ALA A 78 -18.76 5.23 -22.79
CA ALA A 78 -19.71 5.22 -21.69
C ALA A 78 -21.00 4.50 -22.09
N GLN A 79 -21.52 3.66 -21.21
CA GLN A 79 -22.79 2.96 -21.39
C GLN A 79 -23.85 3.54 -20.44
N LEU A 80 -24.89 4.13 -21.00
CA LEU A 80 -26.03 4.66 -20.27
C LEU A 80 -27.19 3.66 -20.34
N ARG A 81 -27.90 3.43 -19.24
CA ARG A 81 -29.15 2.65 -19.19
C ARG A 81 -30.34 3.56 -19.02
N THR A 82 -31.41 3.29 -19.75
CA THR A 82 -32.70 3.99 -19.63
C THR A 82 -33.79 3.04 -19.17
N ASP A 83 -33.67 2.49 -17.96
CA ASP A 83 -34.72 1.67 -17.34
C ASP A 83 -35.74 2.63 -16.69
N ALA A 84 -36.87 2.89 -17.36
CA ALA A 84 -38.03 3.68 -16.88
C ALA A 84 -37.70 4.96 -16.07
N GLY A 85 -36.70 5.74 -16.49
CA GLY A 85 -36.23 6.94 -15.79
C GLY A 85 -35.16 7.71 -16.56
N PRO A 86 -34.54 8.74 -15.96
CA PRO A 86 -33.43 9.46 -16.58
C PRO A 86 -32.26 8.49 -16.87
N PRO A 87 -31.52 8.68 -17.98
CA PRO A 87 -30.39 7.83 -18.31
C PRO A 87 -29.37 7.80 -17.18
N ARG A 88 -28.99 6.60 -16.73
CA ARG A 88 -27.98 6.39 -15.69
C ARG A 88 -26.74 5.75 -16.29
N LEU A 89 -25.57 6.22 -15.90
CA LEU A 89 -24.33 5.57 -16.29
C LEU A 89 -24.24 4.19 -15.63
N SER A 90 -23.86 3.20 -16.43
CA SER A 90 -23.74 1.79 -16.01
C SER A 90 -22.31 1.28 -16.12
N ALA A 91 -21.59 1.67 -17.18
CA ALA A 91 -20.20 1.30 -17.36
C ALA A 91 -19.41 2.38 -18.13
N ILE A 92 -18.10 2.42 -17.90
CA ILE A 92 -17.14 3.22 -18.66
C ILE A 92 -15.99 2.29 -19.06
N GLN A 93 -15.56 2.38 -20.32
CA GLN A 93 -14.41 1.66 -20.83
C GLN A 93 -13.51 2.61 -21.63
N ALA A 94 -12.21 2.37 -21.62
CA ALA A 94 -11.24 3.07 -22.45
C ALA A 94 -10.13 2.12 -22.89
N VAL A 95 -9.62 2.32 -24.10
CA VAL A 95 -8.50 1.52 -24.63
C VAL A 95 -7.22 1.89 -23.89
N GLU A 96 -6.99 3.17 -23.68
CA GLU A 96 -5.81 3.68 -22.98
C GLU A 96 -6.17 4.93 -22.17
N ALA A 97 -5.54 5.08 -21.02
CA ALA A 97 -5.55 6.31 -20.24
C ALA A 97 -4.13 6.65 -19.78
N GLU A 98 -3.72 7.88 -20.00
CA GLU A 98 -2.47 8.45 -19.53
C GLU A 98 -2.76 9.47 -18.43
N LEU A 99 -2.07 9.36 -17.29
CA LEU A 99 -2.16 10.30 -16.20
C LEU A 99 -0.77 10.82 -15.83
N SER A 100 -0.67 12.13 -15.64
CA SER A 100 0.56 12.79 -15.18
C SER A 100 0.27 13.70 -13.99
N GLY A 101 1.26 13.85 -13.11
CA GLY A 101 1.14 14.69 -11.93
C GLY A 101 0.03 14.26 -10.99
N VAL A 102 -0.16 12.95 -10.84
CA VAL A 102 -1.17 12.41 -9.94
C VAL A 102 -0.62 12.41 -8.52
N LYS A 103 -1.34 13.02 -7.60
CA LYS A 103 -0.98 13.09 -6.18
C LYS A 103 -2.19 12.84 -5.31
N LEU A 104 -2.15 11.77 -4.53
CA LEU A 104 -3.15 11.46 -3.51
C LEU A 104 -2.54 11.71 -2.13
N HIS A 105 -3.17 12.55 -1.32
CA HIS A 105 -2.69 12.81 0.02
C HIS A 105 -3.82 12.98 1.02
N GLY A 106 -3.50 12.76 2.29
CA GLY A 106 -4.45 12.92 3.38
C GLY A 106 -3.91 12.37 4.70
N PRO A 107 -4.71 12.42 5.77
CA PRO A 107 -4.33 11.81 7.02
C PRO A 107 -4.32 10.29 6.87
N LEU A 108 -3.30 9.65 7.44
CA LEU A 108 -3.29 8.20 7.59
C LEU A 108 -4.14 7.85 8.81
N THR A 109 -5.45 7.68 8.59
CA THR A 109 -6.38 7.31 9.65
C THR A 109 -6.34 5.81 9.86
N VAL A 110 -5.96 5.41 11.07
CA VAL A 110 -6.03 4.01 11.47
C VAL A 110 -7.51 3.62 11.53
N PRO A 111 -7.95 2.57 10.81
CA PRO A 111 -9.34 2.16 10.77
C PRO A 111 -9.94 2.05 12.18
N PRO A 112 -11.21 2.47 12.39
CA PRO A 112 -11.85 2.41 13.70
C PRO A 112 -11.69 1.10 14.48
N PRO A 113 -11.73 -0.11 13.89
CA PRO A 113 -11.49 -1.34 14.64
C PRO A 113 -10.03 -1.49 15.11
N ILE A 114 -9.06 -1.04 14.32
CA ILE A 114 -7.63 -1.03 14.71
C ILE A 114 -7.38 0.08 15.74
N ARG A 115 -8.05 1.23 15.59
CA ARG A 115 -8.01 2.32 16.57
C ARG A 115 -8.64 1.91 17.89
N ALA A 116 -9.78 1.21 17.86
CA ALA A 116 -10.44 0.65 19.04
C ALA A 116 -9.58 -0.44 19.71
N ALA A 117 -8.90 -1.29 18.93
CA ALA A 117 -7.94 -2.25 19.47
C ALA A 117 -6.73 -1.53 20.13
N TRP A 118 -6.21 -0.46 19.53
CA TRP A 118 -5.15 0.38 20.11
C TRP A 118 -5.60 1.19 21.34
N ASP A 119 -6.84 1.67 21.35
CA ASP A 119 -7.43 2.41 22.47
C ASP A 119 -7.77 1.46 23.63
N ALA A 120 -8.21 0.24 23.35
CA ALA A 120 -8.40 -0.85 24.32
C ALA A 120 -7.07 -1.42 24.84
N LEU A 121 -5.98 -1.35 24.06
CA LEU A 121 -4.63 -1.64 24.54
C LEU A 121 -4.13 -0.57 25.52
N ARG A 122 -4.53 0.69 25.33
CA ARG A 122 -4.21 1.81 26.23
C ARG A 122 -5.12 1.90 27.46
N SER A 123 -6.34 1.39 27.35
CA SER A 123 -7.39 1.45 28.38
C SER A 123 -7.70 0.03 28.80
N ALA A 124 -7.11 -0.43 29.90
CA ALA A 124 -7.16 -1.82 30.35
C ALA A 124 -8.52 -2.51 30.16
N GLY A 125 -8.49 -3.65 29.44
CA GLY A 125 -9.47 -4.73 29.54
C GLY A 125 -10.76 -4.57 28.73
N ALA A 126 -10.72 -4.88 27.43
CA ALA A 126 -11.91 -5.28 26.70
C ALA A 126 -11.59 -6.28 25.58
N ALA A 127 -12.46 -7.28 25.43
CA ALA A 127 -12.33 -8.40 24.51
C ALA A 127 -12.37 -7.96 23.04
N ALA A 128 -11.60 -8.66 22.20
CA ALA A 128 -11.47 -8.40 20.78
C ALA A 128 -12.80 -8.64 20.02
N PRO A 129 -13.19 -7.75 19.10
CA PRO A 129 -14.34 -7.97 18.23
C PRO A 129 -14.06 -9.00 17.13
N ASP A 130 -15.12 -9.69 16.71
CA ASP A 130 -15.11 -10.76 15.71
C ASP A 130 -14.49 -10.34 14.37
N THR A 131 -13.59 -11.20 13.89
CA THR A 131 -12.77 -11.03 12.69
C THR A 131 -13.62 -11.16 11.40
N PRO A 132 -13.53 -10.21 10.44
CA PRO A 132 -14.12 -10.39 9.10
C PRO A 132 -13.38 -11.48 8.29
N PRO A 133 -13.97 -12.02 7.21
CA PRO A 133 -13.46 -13.21 6.54
C PRO A 133 -12.06 -13.00 5.94
N ALA A 134 -11.20 -13.99 6.20
CA ALA A 134 -9.75 -13.93 6.08
C ALA A 134 -9.21 -14.37 4.71
N ASP A 135 -9.87 -14.11 3.58
CA ASP A 135 -9.50 -14.75 2.30
C ASP A 135 -8.80 -13.83 1.27
N ALA A 136 -8.55 -12.56 1.57
CA ALA A 136 -8.10 -11.60 0.54
C ALA A 136 -6.60 -11.24 0.53
N TRP A 137 -5.82 -11.58 1.56
CA TRP A 137 -4.40 -11.19 1.60
C TRP A 137 -3.52 -12.19 0.84
N SER A 138 -2.92 -11.72 -0.26
CA SER A 138 -1.88 -12.44 -1.00
C SER A 138 -0.73 -11.49 -1.33
N LEU A 139 0.48 -11.82 -0.87
CA LEU A 139 1.70 -11.05 -1.11
C LEU A 139 2.67 -11.88 -1.96
N GLY A 140 2.18 -12.43 -3.07
CA GLY A 140 2.94 -13.26 -4.01
C GLY A 140 4.33 -12.72 -4.34
N PRO A 141 4.46 -11.44 -4.76
CA PRO A 141 5.74 -10.82 -5.08
C PRO A 141 6.81 -10.86 -3.96
N LEU A 142 6.41 -10.95 -2.69
CA LEU A 142 7.38 -11.08 -1.60
C LEU A 142 8.04 -12.46 -1.53
N GLY A 143 7.43 -13.48 -2.15
CA GLY A 143 7.93 -14.86 -2.13
C GLY A 143 9.20 -15.06 -2.95
N GLU A 144 9.53 -14.15 -3.85
CA GLU A 144 10.73 -14.20 -4.68
C GLU A 144 11.54 -12.90 -4.61
N ALA A 145 11.31 -12.08 -3.58
CA ALA A 145 11.98 -10.80 -3.45
C ALA A 145 13.50 -10.99 -3.23
N ASP A 146 14.30 -10.11 -3.80
CA ASP A 146 15.76 -10.07 -3.62
C ASP A 146 16.21 -8.65 -3.34
N GLY A 147 17.18 -8.47 -2.45
CA GLY A 147 17.70 -7.14 -2.16
C GLY A 147 18.37 -7.03 -0.80
N THR A 148 18.44 -5.81 -0.28
CA THR A 148 19.04 -5.54 1.01
C THR A 148 18.37 -4.34 1.65
N VAL A 149 18.08 -4.46 2.94
CA VAL A 149 17.64 -3.35 3.78
C VAL A 149 18.72 -3.08 4.81
N ARG A 150 19.03 -1.80 5.00
CA ARG A 150 20.00 -1.29 5.94
C ARG A 150 19.33 -0.39 6.96
N GLY A 151 19.73 -0.52 8.21
CA GLY A 151 19.36 0.37 9.30
C GLY A 151 20.62 1.00 9.88
N GLU A 152 20.63 2.31 10.03
CA GLU A 152 21.71 3.04 10.70
C GLU A 152 21.16 3.68 11.97
N ILE A 153 21.79 3.39 13.09
CA ILE A 153 21.46 3.96 14.39
C ILE A 153 22.63 4.84 14.78
N THR A 154 22.46 6.16 14.67
CA THR A 154 23.48 7.13 15.09
C THR A 154 23.01 7.81 16.37
N ASP A 155 23.68 7.57 17.51
CA ASP A 155 23.35 8.25 18.75
C ASP A 155 24.57 8.69 19.57
N ALA A 156 24.90 9.97 19.45
CA ALA A 156 25.94 10.63 20.23
C ALA A 156 25.66 10.62 21.75
N HIS A 157 24.41 10.48 22.20
CA HIS A 157 24.07 10.42 23.63
C HIS A 157 24.28 9.02 24.22
N LEU A 158 24.19 7.97 23.40
CA LEU A 158 24.42 6.58 23.80
C LEU A 158 25.82 6.08 23.43
N LEU A 159 26.64 6.93 22.79
CA LEU A 159 27.98 6.59 22.27
C LEU A 159 27.94 5.31 21.42
N PHE A 160 26.84 5.11 20.69
CA PHE A 160 26.55 3.89 19.96
C PHE A 160 26.17 4.25 18.53
N ASP A 161 27.02 3.81 17.61
CA ASP A 161 26.72 3.78 16.20
C ASP A 161 26.62 2.31 15.79
N ALA A 162 25.52 1.94 15.14
CA ALA A 162 25.37 0.62 14.55
C ALA A 162 24.80 0.66 13.14
N GLU A 163 25.42 -0.11 12.27
CA GLU A 163 24.92 -0.41 10.94
C GLU A 163 24.39 -1.84 10.93
N VAL A 164 23.11 -1.98 10.61
CA VAL A 164 22.43 -3.25 10.47
C VAL A 164 22.20 -3.51 9.00
N THR A 165 22.72 -4.60 8.45
CA THR A 165 22.45 -5.02 7.07
C THR A 165 21.68 -6.32 7.06
N VAL A 166 20.51 -6.31 6.43
CA VAL A 166 19.60 -7.47 6.30
C VAL A 166 19.45 -7.83 4.82
N PRO A 167 20.16 -8.85 4.33
CA PRO A 167 19.98 -9.35 2.97
C PRO A 167 18.65 -10.12 2.85
N ILE A 168 17.99 -9.95 1.71
CA ILE A 168 16.81 -10.70 1.31
C ILE A 168 17.19 -11.50 0.07
N ARG A 169 16.98 -12.82 0.11
CA ARG A 169 17.24 -13.71 -1.02
C ARG A 169 16.05 -14.62 -1.24
N GLN A 170 15.47 -14.58 -2.43
CA GLN A 170 14.33 -15.40 -2.84
C GLN A 170 13.18 -15.37 -1.80
N GLY A 171 12.83 -14.17 -1.35
CA GLY A 171 11.77 -13.95 -0.37
C GLY A 171 12.12 -14.38 1.06
N GLN A 172 13.39 -14.71 1.33
CA GLN A 172 13.85 -15.17 2.64
C GLN A 172 14.89 -14.22 3.25
N ILE A 173 14.77 -13.99 4.55
CA ILE A 173 15.84 -13.45 5.39
C ILE A 173 16.46 -14.62 6.15
N ASP A 174 17.77 -14.82 5.99
CA ASP A 174 18.56 -15.71 6.85
C ASP A 174 19.31 -14.85 7.86
N PHE A 175 19.01 -14.99 9.15
CA PHE A 175 19.64 -14.17 10.19
C PHE A 175 21.12 -14.54 10.44
N ASN A 176 21.62 -15.63 9.87
CA ASN A 176 23.07 -15.89 9.86
C ASN A 176 23.82 -14.93 8.92
N ASP A 177 23.13 -14.39 7.91
CA ASP A 177 23.70 -13.45 6.94
C ASP A 177 23.41 -11.98 7.29
N ALA A 178 22.57 -11.73 8.30
CA ALA A 178 22.32 -10.39 8.80
C ALA A 178 23.51 -9.92 9.64
N THR A 179 24.09 -8.77 9.28
CA THR A 179 25.22 -8.19 9.99
C THR A 179 24.76 -7.03 10.87
N VAL A 180 25.40 -6.89 12.04
CA VAL A 180 25.26 -5.74 12.92
C VAL A 180 26.68 -5.28 13.24
N GLU A 181 27.12 -4.26 12.53
CA GLU A 181 28.43 -3.65 12.73
C GLU A 181 28.29 -2.56 13.79
N HIS A 182 29.16 -2.58 14.81
CA HIS A 182 29.20 -1.55 15.84
C HIS A 182 30.63 -1.36 16.38
N LEU A 183 30.87 -0.24 17.06
CA LEU A 183 32.12 0.03 17.77
C LEU A 183 32.14 -0.74 19.12
N GLY A 184 32.22 -2.07 19.10
CA GLY A 184 32.26 -2.96 20.30
C GLY A 184 32.08 -4.45 19.96
N PRO A 185 31.94 -5.38 20.93
CA PRO A 185 31.93 -6.83 20.64
C PRO A 185 30.63 -7.36 19.98
N ASP A 186 30.79 -8.02 18.82
CA ASP A 186 29.88 -8.93 18.07
C ASP A 186 28.38 -8.93 18.45
N SER A 187 27.64 -7.88 18.09
CA SER A 187 26.17 -7.92 18.11
C SER A 187 25.62 -8.75 16.96
N ARG A 188 24.56 -9.54 17.19
CA ARG A 188 24.00 -10.44 16.16
C ARG A 188 22.47 -10.51 16.24
N MET A 189 21.80 -10.56 15.10
CA MET A 189 20.35 -10.67 15.05
C MET A 189 19.88 -12.13 15.01
N GLY A 190 18.61 -12.37 15.32
CA GLY A 190 17.99 -13.66 15.12
C GLY A 190 16.50 -13.67 15.39
N VAL A 191 15.91 -14.84 15.21
CA VAL A 191 14.49 -15.10 15.50
C VAL A 191 14.34 -16.29 16.44
N SER A 192 13.66 -16.08 17.56
CA SER A 192 13.35 -17.11 18.55
C SER A 192 11.84 -17.26 18.70
N ARG A 193 11.38 -18.26 19.46
CA ARG A 193 9.95 -18.47 19.73
C ARG A 193 9.28 -17.27 20.41
N LEU A 194 10.05 -16.43 21.10
CA LEU A 194 9.54 -15.22 21.74
C LEU A 194 9.46 -14.03 20.77
N GLY A 195 10.26 -14.01 19.71
CA GLY A 195 10.37 -12.82 18.87
C GLY A 195 11.67 -12.68 18.10
N LEU A 196 11.73 -11.59 17.32
CA LEU A 196 12.94 -11.07 16.69
C LEU A 196 13.80 -10.38 17.74
N TYR A 197 15.10 -10.68 17.78
CA TYR A 197 16.01 -10.19 18.80
C TYR A 197 17.36 -9.75 18.23
N VAL A 198 18.08 -9.00 19.05
CA VAL A 198 19.51 -8.70 18.92
C VAL A 198 20.21 -9.23 20.16
N ASP A 199 21.24 -10.05 19.98
CA ASP A 199 22.18 -10.43 21.03
C ASP A 199 23.29 -9.39 21.07
N ALA A 200 23.52 -8.80 22.24
CA ALA A 200 24.62 -7.89 22.54
C ALA A 200 25.46 -8.46 23.71
N PRO A 201 26.68 -7.94 23.97
CA PRO A 201 27.55 -8.46 25.05
C PRO A 201 26.91 -8.48 26.44
N ASN A 202 25.97 -7.57 26.70
CA ASN A 202 25.26 -7.43 27.96
C ASN A 202 23.94 -8.25 28.02
N GLY A 203 23.59 -8.96 26.97
CA GLY A 203 22.41 -9.82 26.92
C GLY A 203 21.58 -9.66 25.65
N ARG A 204 20.39 -10.29 25.66
CA ARG A 204 19.47 -10.30 24.54
C ARG A 204 18.39 -9.22 24.69
N SER A 205 18.16 -8.46 23.64
CA SER A 205 17.06 -7.50 23.54
C SER A 205 16.10 -7.89 22.42
N TYR A 206 14.80 -7.90 22.71
CA TYR A 206 13.75 -8.21 21.73
C TYR A 206 13.30 -6.94 21.00
N LEU A 207 13.37 -6.98 19.66
CA LEU A 207 12.87 -5.92 18.79
C LEU A 207 11.36 -6.05 18.57
N TYR A 208 10.92 -7.27 18.31
CA TYR A 208 9.52 -7.60 18.04
C TYR A 208 9.13 -8.86 18.80
N GLN A 209 8.10 -8.80 19.63
CA GLN A 209 7.58 -9.96 20.38
C GLN A 209 6.37 -10.57 19.68
N PHE A 210 6.40 -11.90 19.53
CA PHE A 210 5.30 -12.67 18.95
C PHE A 210 4.21 -12.93 20.00
N ALA A 211 2.93 -12.93 19.59
CA ALA A 211 1.83 -13.30 20.49
C ALA A 211 1.89 -14.78 20.90
N SER A 212 2.14 -15.66 19.94
CA SER A 212 2.32 -17.09 20.17
C SER A 212 3.04 -17.74 18.99
N ALA A 213 3.81 -18.79 19.27
CA ALA A 213 4.43 -19.64 18.26
C ALA A 213 3.60 -20.95 18.10
N PRO A 214 3.57 -21.57 16.90
CA PRO A 214 4.35 -21.27 15.70
C PRO A 214 3.78 -20.11 14.85
N LEU A 215 4.67 -19.42 14.13
CA LEU A 215 4.32 -18.42 13.12
C LEU A 215 4.65 -18.95 11.73
N ALA A 216 3.76 -18.75 10.76
CA ALA A 216 3.99 -19.22 9.40
C ALA A 216 5.18 -18.49 8.78
N GLY A 217 6.02 -19.24 8.06
CA GLY A 217 7.21 -18.70 7.43
C GLY A 217 8.38 -18.43 8.38
N VAL A 218 8.33 -18.86 9.64
CA VAL A 218 9.44 -18.66 10.59
C VAL A 218 10.12 -19.99 10.92
N GLU A 219 11.42 -20.07 10.66
CA GLU A 219 12.29 -21.11 11.21
C GLU A 219 13.05 -20.52 12.40
N PHE A 220 12.76 -20.99 13.61
CA PHE A 220 13.37 -20.44 14.83
C PHE A 220 14.83 -20.87 14.99
N GLU A 221 15.59 -20.04 15.73
CA GLU A 221 16.98 -20.32 16.11
C GLU A 221 17.14 -21.75 16.66
N ARG A 222 18.26 -22.38 16.31
CA ARG A 222 18.70 -23.65 16.89
C ARG A 222 19.99 -23.42 17.64
N ARG A 223 20.00 -23.86 18.90
CA ARG A 223 21.20 -23.85 19.76
C ARG A 223 21.86 -25.22 19.67
N GLY A 224 23.19 -25.24 19.61
CA GLY A 224 23.96 -26.49 19.60
C GLY A 224 23.67 -27.36 20.82
N ALA A 225 23.77 -28.68 20.66
CA ALA A 225 23.54 -29.64 21.74
C ALA A 225 24.54 -29.44 22.88
N LEU A 226 24.03 -29.45 24.13
CA LEU A 226 24.77 -29.47 25.40
C LEU A 226 25.87 -28.39 25.58
N LEU A 227 25.50 -27.31 26.27
CA LEU A 227 26.40 -26.36 26.96
C LEU A 227 27.34 -25.50 26.10
N SER A 228 27.29 -25.58 24.77
CA SER A 228 28.02 -24.62 23.94
C SER A 228 27.32 -23.25 23.95
N PRO A 229 28.03 -22.13 24.23
CA PRO A 229 27.45 -20.78 24.19
C PRO A 229 27.17 -20.28 22.76
N TRP A 230 27.34 -21.14 21.75
CA TRP A 230 27.33 -20.78 20.33
C TRP A 230 25.99 -21.16 19.70
N VAL A 231 25.27 -20.16 19.20
CA VAL A 231 24.08 -20.36 18.35
C VAL A 231 24.55 -20.86 16.99
N SER A 232 24.14 -22.07 16.60
CA SER A 232 24.54 -22.70 15.33
C SER A 232 23.71 -22.17 14.15
N GLU A 233 22.43 -21.84 14.38
CA GLU A 233 21.54 -21.24 13.39
C GLU A 233 20.68 -20.16 14.05
N ARG A 234 20.68 -18.95 13.50
CA ARG A 234 19.94 -17.79 14.05
C ARG A 234 18.48 -17.70 13.59
N GLY A 235 18.06 -18.67 12.79
CA GLY A 235 16.72 -18.77 12.25
C GLY A 235 16.56 -18.04 10.91
N LYS A 236 15.39 -18.23 10.30
CA LYS A 236 15.03 -17.71 8.98
C LYS A 236 13.60 -17.20 8.96
N LEU A 237 13.33 -16.27 8.05
CA LEU A 237 12.00 -15.69 7.86
C LEU A 237 11.66 -15.65 6.37
N GLN A 238 10.56 -16.31 6.00
CA GLN A 238 9.93 -16.28 4.68
C GLN A 238 8.97 -15.09 4.63
N LEU A 239 9.34 -14.05 3.89
CA LEU A 239 8.68 -12.74 3.89
C LEU A 239 7.19 -12.82 3.58
N LYS A 240 6.82 -13.53 2.51
CA LYS A 240 5.42 -13.69 2.10
C LYS A 240 4.57 -14.28 3.21
N ALA A 241 4.93 -15.48 3.67
CA ALA A 241 4.14 -16.22 4.66
C ALA A 241 4.09 -15.48 6.01
N PHE A 242 5.21 -14.87 6.42
CA PHE A 242 5.28 -14.07 7.62
C PHE A 242 4.39 -12.83 7.51
N ALA A 243 4.54 -12.02 6.46
CA ALA A 243 3.78 -10.78 6.29
C ALA A 243 2.27 -11.01 6.13
N GLU A 244 1.87 -12.02 5.35
CA GLU A 244 0.46 -12.42 5.23
C GLU A 244 -0.12 -12.83 6.59
N THR A 245 0.64 -13.56 7.40
CA THR A 245 0.23 -13.94 8.77
C THR A 245 0.10 -12.72 9.66
N MET A 246 1.08 -11.82 9.63
CA MET A 246 1.06 -10.59 10.42
C MET A 246 -0.14 -9.69 10.08
N LEU A 247 -0.48 -9.58 8.80
CA LEU A 247 -1.63 -8.80 8.33
C LEU A 247 -2.97 -9.44 8.71
N ARG A 248 -3.04 -10.78 8.75
CA ARG A 248 -4.24 -11.52 9.21
C ARG A 248 -4.41 -11.43 10.73
N GLN A 249 -3.31 -11.28 11.47
CA GLN A 249 -3.28 -11.19 12.93
C GLN A 249 -3.44 -9.75 13.46
N SER A 250 -3.87 -8.78 12.64
CA SER A 250 -3.97 -7.36 13.00
C SER A 250 -5.01 -7.01 14.10
N GLY A 251 -5.39 -7.97 14.94
CA GLY A 251 -6.15 -7.83 16.19
C GLY A 251 -5.44 -8.41 17.43
N GLY A 252 -4.11 -8.50 17.41
CA GLY A 252 -3.29 -9.16 18.44
C GLY A 252 -3.46 -8.62 19.87
N GLY A 253 -3.54 -9.54 20.84
CA GLY A 253 -3.70 -9.26 22.27
C GLY A 253 -2.49 -8.63 22.97
N GLN A 254 -2.62 -8.38 24.28
CA GLN A 254 -1.59 -7.74 25.11
C GLN A 254 -0.21 -8.42 24.98
N GLY A 255 0.83 -7.63 24.72
CA GLY A 255 2.24 -8.09 24.70
C GLY A 255 2.81 -8.43 23.31
N GLN A 256 2.03 -8.33 22.24
CA GLN A 256 2.51 -8.53 20.87
C GLN A 256 3.02 -7.20 20.26
N GLY A 257 4.12 -7.26 19.50
CA GLY A 257 4.59 -6.14 18.69
C GLY A 257 5.96 -5.60 19.06
N LEU A 258 6.24 -4.37 18.62
CA LEU A 258 7.47 -3.66 18.96
C LEU A 258 7.52 -3.38 20.47
N THR A 259 8.62 -3.76 21.10
CA THR A 259 8.89 -3.44 22.51
C THR A 259 9.08 -1.93 22.69
N GLU A 260 8.90 -1.41 23.91
CA GLU A 260 9.09 0.02 24.19
C GLU A 260 10.51 0.48 23.82
N GLN A 261 11.52 -0.30 24.20
CA GLN A 261 12.91 -0.06 23.84
C GLN A 261 13.11 -0.07 22.31
N ALA A 262 12.49 -1.03 21.60
CA ALA A 262 12.58 -1.08 20.14
C ALA A 262 11.92 0.13 19.48
N ARG A 263 10.81 0.65 20.03
CA ARG A 263 10.15 1.86 19.50
C ARG A 263 11.04 3.09 19.63
N LEU A 264 11.73 3.26 20.77
CA LEU A 264 12.66 4.35 20.99
C LEU A 264 13.87 4.27 20.04
N LEU A 265 14.41 3.07 19.85
CA LEU A 265 15.53 2.83 18.92
C LEU A 265 15.11 3.08 17.48
N LEU A 266 14.05 2.39 17.01
CA LEU A 266 13.54 2.53 15.65
C LEU A 266 13.13 3.96 15.33
N GLY A 267 12.57 4.69 16.30
CA GLY A 267 12.20 6.10 16.14
C GLY A 267 13.35 7.00 15.66
N ARG A 268 14.60 6.57 15.88
CA ARG A 268 15.83 7.31 15.55
C ARG A 268 16.70 6.57 14.54
N THR A 269 16.26 5.40 14.05
CA THR A 269 16.96 4.60 13.06
C THR A 269 16.69 5.14 11.67
N ALA A 270 17.74 5.53 10.96
CA ALA A 270 17.68 5.75 9.53
C ALA A 270 17.54 4.40 8.83
N ILE A 271 16.70 4.32 7.80
CA ILE A 271 16.57 3.11 6.97
C ILE A 271 16.85 3.47 5.52
N SER A 272 17.59 2.61 4.85
CA SER A 272 17.72 2.63 3.40
C SER A 272 17.69 1.22 2.85
N GLY A 273 17.31 1.03 1.59
CA GLY A 273 17.37 -0.28 0.98
C GLY A 273 16.76 -0.33 -0.39
N GLU A 274 17.09 -1.37 -1.12
CA GLU A 274 16.47 -1.67 -2.41
C GLU A 274 16.08 -3.13 -2.42
N VAL A 275 14.84 -3.39 -2.83
CA VAL A 275 14.25 -4.73 -2.91
C VAL A 275 13.56 -4.89 -4.25
N GLN A 276 14.10 -5.79 -5.08
CA GLN A 276 13.47 -6.25 -6.30
C GLN A 276 12.34 -7.21 -5.94
N LEU A 277 11.09 -6.84 -6.25
CA LEU A 277 9.95 -7.72 -6.03
C LEU A 277 9.85 -8.83 -7.08
N GLY A 278 9.24 -9.94 -6.67
CA GLY A 278 8.81 -11.04 -7.53
C GLY A 278 7.69 -10.64 -8.50
N ASP A 279 7.45 -11.48 -9.50
CA ASP A 279 6.21 -11.44 -10.26
C ASP A 279 5.10 -12.21 -9.50
N GLY A 280 3.84 -11.94 -9.84
CA GLY A 280 2.70 -12.69 -9.32
C GLY A 280 1.65 -11.84 -8.63
N LEU A 281 0.74 -12.51 -7.93
CA LEU A 281 -0.47 -11.88 -7.39
C LEU A 281 -0.19 -11.09 -6.11
N LEU A 282 -0.53 -9.81 -6.14
CA LEU A 282 -0.69 -8.95 -4.97
C LEU A 282 -2.18 -8.68 -4.76
N ALA A 283 -2.72 -9.18 -3.66
CA ALA A 283 -4.11 -8.98 -3.28
C ALA A 283 -4.20 -8.46 -1.84
N VAL A 284 -5.03 -7.43 -1.67
CA VAL A 284 -5.41 -6.84 -0.40
C VAL A 284 -6.93 -6.66 -0.40
N PRO A 285 -7.59 -6.47 0.75
CA PRO A 285 -9.04 -6.25 0.77
C PRO A 285 -9.47 -5.13 -0.18
N GLY A 286 -10.26 -5.48 -1.20
CA GLY A 286 -10.78 -4.52 -2.18
C GLY A 286 -9.86 -4.20 -3.37
N LEU A 287 -8.63 -4.73 -3.43
CA LEU A 287 -7.71 -4.51 -4.55
C LEU A 287 -6.91 -5.79 -4.86
N GLN A 288 -6.84 -6.12 -6.14
CA GLN A 288 -6.04 -7.21 -6.67
C GLN A 288 -5.26 -6.71 -7.88
N VAL A 289 -4.00 -7.10 -7.99
CA VAL A 289 -3.15 -6.79 -9.13
C VAL A 289 -2.09 -7.88 -9.30
N ARG A 290 -1.68 -8.18 -10.53
CA ARG A 290 -0.54 -9.06 -10.80
C ARG A 290 0.67 -8.23 -11.15
N LEU A 291 1.75 -8.30 -10.36
CA LEU A 291 3.03 -7.70 -10.76
C LEU A 291 3.70 -8.55 -11.83
N GLU A 292 4.33 -7.88 -12.79
CA GLU A 292 5.04 -8.49 -13.91
C GLU A 292 6.29 -7.68 -14.27
N GLY A 293 7.26 -8.31 -14.93
CA GLY A 293 8.43 -7.62 -15.48
C GLY A 293 9.64 -7.58 -14.57
N ARG A 294 9.71 -8.43 -13.53
CA ARG A 294 10.93 -8.63 -12.72
C ARG A 294 12.17 -8.87 -13.59
N GLY A 295 12.06 -9.71 -14.63
CA GLY A 295 13.15 -10.01 -15.54
C GLY A 295 13.67 -8.81 -16.34
N GLU A 296 12.88 -7.73 -16.43
CA GLU A 296 13.25 -6.45 -17.04
C GLU A 296 13.73 -5.41 -16.01
N GLY A 297 13.87 -5.79 -14.73
CA GLY A 297 14.21 -4.88 -13.63
C GLY A 297 13.07 -3.97 -13.18
N ARG A 298 11.81 -4.31 -13.49
CA ARG A 298 10.63 -3.58 -13.01
C ARG A 298 10.24 -4.04 -11.62
N ASN A 299 9.50 -3.20 -10.90
CA ASN A 299 9.01 -3.45 -9.54
C ASN A 299 10.12 -3.51 -8.47
N ALA A 300 11.24 -2.82 -8.72
CA ALA A 300 12.23 -2.53 -7.69
C ALA A 300 11.68 -1.45 -6.73
N VAL A 301 11.77 -1.73 -5.43
CA VAL A 301 11.30 -0.86 -4.35
C VAL A 301 12.52 -0.28 -3.63
N GLY A 302 12.68 1.03 -3.71
CA GLY A 302 13.57 1.79 -2.85
C GLY A 302 12.87 2.14 -1.54
N LEU A 303 13.56 1.94 -0.42
CA LEU A 303 13.14 2.32 0.92
C LEU A 303 14.10 3.39 1.43
N HIS A 304 13.57 4.45 2.02
CA HIS A 304 14.39 5.49 2.61
C HIS A 304 13.70 6.19 3.78
N SER A 305 14.45 6.46 4.84
CA SER A 305 14.06 7.27 5.99
C SER A 305 15.33 7.75 6.70
N ASP A 306 15.40 9.04 7.04
CA ASP A 306 16.46 9.56 7.92
C ASP A 306 16.22 9.16 9.38
N ALA A 307 14.97 8.92 9.75
CA ALA A 307 14.55 8.41 11.05
C ALA A 307 13.13 7.85 10.94
N LEU A 308 12.92 6.55 11.21
CA LEU A 308 11.58 5.95 11.06
C LEU A 308 10.51 6.61 11.93
N GLY A 309 10.90 7.24 13.05
CA GLY A 309 9.99 7.99 13.90
C GLY A 309 9.48 9.29 13.26
N GLN A 310 10.09 9.74 12.17
CA GLN A 310 9.70 10.94 11.42
C GLN A 310 8.96 10.59 10.12
N GLY A 311 9.17 9.39 9.58
CA GLY A 311 8.47 8.93 8.40
C GLY A 311 9.20 7.83 7.64
N LEU A 312 8.62 7.40 6.53
CA LEU A 312 9.18 6.43 5.60
C LEU A 312 8.78 6.81 4.17
N ALA A 313 9.77 6.82 3.27
CA ALA A 313 9.56 6.92 1.84
C ALA A 313 9.76 5.55 1.18
N VAL A 314 8.85 5.22 0.28
CA VAL A 314 8.86 4.01 -0.54
C VAL A 314 8.74 4.45 -1.99
N GLU A 315 9.69 4.07 -2.84
CA GLU A 315 9.74 4.49 -4.23
C GLU A 315 9.81 3.28 -5.16
N MET A 316 9.05 3.31 -6.25
CA MET A 316 9.18 2.38 -7.36
C MET A 316 9.38 3.18 -8.64
N ALA A 317 10.61 3.15 -9.15
CA ALA A 317 10.99 3.91 -10.36
C ALA A 317 10.31 3.38 -11.64
N SER A 318 9.92 2.11 -11.65
CA SER A 318 9.17 1.48 -12.73
C SER A 318 8.28 0.37 -12.19
N LEU A 319 6.98 0.63 -12.12
CA LEU A 319 5.93 -0.35 -11.88
C LEU A 319 5.48 -0.94 -13.22
N SER A 320 5.30 -2.25 -13.28
CA SER A 320 4.49 -2.91 -14.30
C SER A 320 3.60 -3.95 -13.66
N ALA A 321 2.32 -3.84 -13.96
CA ALA A 321 1.31 -4.69 -13.37
C ALA A 321 0.20 -4.95 -14.38
N GLY A 322 -0.44 -6.10 -14.28
CA GLY A 322 -1.56 -6.51 -15.11
C GLY A 322 -2.73 -7.03 -14.29
N ASP A 323 -3.85 -7.26 -14.98
CA ASP A 323 -5.09 -7.83 -14.39
C ASP A 323 -5.53 -7.11 -13.11
N ALA A 324 -5.40 -5.78 -13.06
CA ALA A 324 -5.73 -5.03 -11.86
C ALA A 324 -7.25 -4.91 -11.73
N VAL A 325 -7.77 -5.16 -10.54
CA VAL A 325 -9.19 -5.05 -10.18
C VAL A 325 -9.30 -4.42 -8.80
N ALA A 326 -10.11 -3.38 -8.68
CA ALA A 326 -10.40 -2.73 -7.41
C ALA A 326 -11.91 -2.57 -7.21
N ASN A 327 -12.39 -2.73 -5.99
CA ASN A 327 -13.76 -2.43 -5.62
C ASN A 327 -13.79 -1.13 -4.81
N TRP A 328 -14.55 -0.15 -5.26
CA TRP A 328 -14.65 1.16 -4.61
C TRP A 328 -16.08 1.67 -4.61
N ARG A 329 -16.68 1.86 -3.42
CA ARG A 329 -18.01 2.50 -3.24
C ARG A 329 -19.11 2.01 -4.21
N GLY A 330 -19.19 0.70 -4.44
CA GLY A 330 -20.19 0.10 -5.34
C GLY A 330 -19.79 0.09 -6.83
N ALA A 331 -18.64 0.65 -7.19
CA ALA A 331 -18.01 0.48 -8.49
C ALA A 331 -16.95 -0.64 -8.45
N GLN A 332 -16.81 -1.35 -9.55
CA GLN A 332 -15.68 -2.23 -9.82
C GLN A 332 -14.83 -1.56 -10.89
N LEU A 333 -13.60 -1.23 -10.53
CA LEU A 333 -12.57 -0.72 -11.40
C LEU A 333 -11.72 -1.89 -11.89
N GLY A 334 -11.25 -1.83 -13.12
CA GLY A 334 -10.26 -2.76 -13.61
C GLY A 334 -9.45 -2.22 -14.77
N CYS A 335 -8.35 -2.89 -15.06
CA CYS A 335 -7.55 -2.66 -16.26
C CYS A 335 -6.71 -3.89 -16.59
N ASP A 336 -6.25 -3.95 -17.83
CA ASP A 336 -5.45 -5.07 -18.32
C ASP A 336 -3.98 -4.87 -17.98
N ARG A 337 -3.50 -3.62 -18.06
CA ARG A 337 -2.12 -3.26 -17.76
C ARG A 337 -1.99 -1.87 -17.17
N ILE A 338 -1.06 -1.72 -16.23
CA ILE A 338 -0.64 -0.47 -15.62
C ILE A 338 0.88 -0.39 -15.69
N THR A 339 1.40 0.75 -16.16
CA THR A 339 2.80 1.13 -15.94
C THR A 339 2.87 2.50 -15.31
N ALA A 340 3.70 2.68 -14.29
CA ALA A 340 3.82 3.95 -13.61
C ALA A 340 5.15 4.08 -12.86
N ARG A 341 5.43 5.28 -12.36
CA ARG A 341 6.36 5.51 -11.24
C ARG A 341 5.53 5.76 -9.99
N LEU A 342 5.90 5.16 -8.87
CA LEU A 342 5.21 5.36 -7.60
C LEU A 342 6.17 5.92 -6.56
N LYS A 343 5.68 6.86 -5.75
CA LYS A 343 6.35 7.32 -4.55
C LYS A 343 5.32 7.47 -3.45
N LEU A 344 5.47 6.69 -2.39
CA LEU A 344 4.67 6.78 -1.19
C LEU A 344 5.52 7.37 -0.08
N GLN A 345 5.04 8.41 0.58
CA GLN A 345 5.65 8.98 1.77
C GLN A 345 4.65 8.87 2.92
N ILE A 346 5.06 8.26 4.01
CA ILE A 346 4.36 8.32 5.29
C ILE A 346 5.16 9.29 6.16
N LEU A 347 4.49 10.29 6.70
CA LEU A 347 5.12 11.37 7.44
C LEU A 347 4.45 11.50 8.80
N VAL A 348 5.25 11.68 9.83
CA VAL A 348 4.77 11.93 11.19
C VAL A 348 4.72 13.45 11.40
N ASP A 349 3.54 13.95 11.74
CA ASP A 349 3.25 15.36 12.01
C ASP A 349 2.63 15.49 13.40
N GLY A 350 3.49 15.64 14.41
CA GLY A 350 3.09 15.62 15.82
C GLY A 350 2.41 14.30 16.20
N PRO A 351 1.16 14.31 16.72
CA PRO A 351 0.42 13.10 17.08
C PRO A 351 -0.25 12.42 15.88
N HIS A 352 -0.14 12.98 14.68
CA HIS A 352 -0.82 12.50 13.49
C HIS A 352 0.16 11.94 12.46
N MET A 353 -0.32 11.02 11.65
CA MET A 353 0.38 10.57 10.46
C MET A 353 -0.36 11.06 9.23
N ARG A 354 0.39 11.42 8.20
CA ARG A 354 -0.16 11.74 6.88
C ARG A 354 0.58 10.93 5.83
N PHE A 355 -0.10 10.69 4.72
CA PHE A 355 0.51 10.04 3.57
C PHE A 355 0.45 10.95 2.34
N ILE A 356 1.42 10.77 1.46
CA ILE A 356 1.45 11.33 0.10
C ILE A 356 1.79 10.17 -0.83
N LEU A 357 0.94 9.91 -1.82
CA LEU A 357 1.17 8.99 -2.92
C LEU A 357 1.26 9.80 -4.21
N ASP A 358 2.46 9.90 -4.76
CA ASP A 358 2.73 10.48 -6.06
C ASP A 358 2.80 9.36 -7.11
N ILE A 359 2.08 9.53 -8.21
CA ILE A 359 2.09 8.63 -9.36
C ILE A 359 2.54 9.43 -10.60
N GLY A 360 3.73 9.09 -11.10
CA GLY A 360 4.33 9.71 -12.26
C GLY A 360 4.21 8.85 -13.51
N ASN A 361 3.97 9.47 -14.67
CA ASN A 361 3.94 8.82 -15.98
C ASN A 361 3.07 7.55 -16.00
N CYS A 362 1.85 7.65 -15.46
CA CYS A 362 0.94 6.52 -15.39
C CYS A 362 0.32 6.27 -16.76
N LYS A 363 0.39 5.02 -17.23
CA LYS A 363 -0.36 4.53 -18.39
C LYS A 363 -1.17 3.33 -17.97
N VAL A 364 -2.44 3.32 -18.36
CA VAL A 364 -3.41 2.27 -18.08
C VAL A 364 -4.01 1.81 -19.39
N ALA A 365 -3.91 0.52 -19.69
CA ALA A 365 -4.53 -0.09 -20.87
C ALA A 365 -5.78 -0.89 -20.46
N GLY A 366 -6.82 -0.84 -21.31
CA GLY A 366 -8.07 -1.58 -21.10
C GLY A 366 -8.82 -1.17 -19.82
N ALA A 367 -8.80 0.13 -19.50
CA ALA A 367 -9.45 0.65 -18.30
C ALA A 367 -10.96 0.42 -18.36
N ARG A 368 -11.54 -0.10 -17.27
CA ARG A 368 -12.95 -0.44 -17.14
C ARG A 368 -13.48 -0.01 -15.78
N VAL A 369 -14.70 0.52 -15.77
CA VAL A 369 -15.45 0.89 -14.57
C VAL A 369 -16.86 0.35 -14.75
N ASP A 370 -17.24 -0.60 -13.91
CA ASP A 370 -18.59 -1.14 -13.86
C ASP A 370 -19.28 -0.65 -12.60
N LEU A 371 -20.40 0.05 -12.76
CA LEU A 371 -21.17 0.59 -11.64
C LEU A 371 -22.22 -0.45 -11.26
N ARG A 372 -22.15 -0.97 -10.03
CA ARG A 372 -23.19 -1.88 -9.56
C ARG A 372 -24.50 -1.10 -9.38
N PRO A 373 -25.66 -1.69 -9.69
CA PRO A 373 -26.93 -1.10 -9.31
C PRO A 373 -26.93 -0.91 -7.79
N HIS A 374 -27.29 0.29 -7.33
CA HIS A 374 -27.58 0.51 -5.93
C HIS A 374 -28.65 -0.50 -5.51
N PRO A 375 -28.45 -1.32 -4.45
CA PRO A 375 -29.53 -2.15 -3.95
C PRO A 375 -30.66 -1.21 -3.51
N ASP A 376 -31.81 -1.32 -4.17
CA ASP A 376 -32.95 -0.45 -3.96
C ASP A 376 -33.27 -0.28 -2.48
N VAL A 377 -33.43 0.98 -2.07
CA VAL A 377 -34.24 1.30 -0.89
C VAL A 377 -35.63 0.73 -1.16
N PRO A 378 -36.18 -0.14 -0.29
CA PRO A 378 -37.53 -0.64 -0.50
C PRO A 378 -38.49 0.54 -0.51
N HIS A 379 -39.16 0.74 -1.64
CA HIS A 379 -40.33 1.58 -1.72
C HIS A 379 -41.44 0.92 -0.88
N THR A 380 -41.63 1.43 0.33
CA THR A 380 -42.90 1.32 1.05
C THR A 380 -43.74 2.56 0.81
#